data_AF-A0A2W2FZZ4-F1
#
_entry.id   AF-A0A2W2FZZ4-F1
#
_cell.length_a   1.000
_cell.length_b   1.000
_cell.length_c   1.000
_cell.angle_alpha   90.00
_cell.angle_beta   90.00
_cell.angle_gamma   90.00
#
_symmetry.space_group_name_H-M   'P 1'
#
loop_
_entity.id
_entity.type
_entity.pdbx_description
1 polymer ?
#
loop_
_entity_poly.entity_id
_entity_poly.type
_entity_poly.pdbx_seq_one_letter_code
_entity_poly.pdbx_strand_id
1 'polypeptide(L)' 'MPQMTQDAGRVAAKRINDHVELVHADHPDVVLNVPRLDWEAFTAAVKSGAFDLETLNRQAEESLA' A
#
# COMPACT_ATOMS: atom_id res chain seq x y z
N MET A 1 -9.51 -13.30 -24.66
CA MET A 1 -9.46 -12.18 -23.70
C MET A 1 -8.28 -12.47 -22.78
N PRO A 2 -7.13 -11.77 -22.90
CA PRO A 2 -6.06 -11.98 -21.93
C PRO A 2 -6.54 -11.45 -20.58
N GLN A 3 -6.38 -12.28 -19.56
CA GLN A 3 -6.66 -11.91 -18.17
C GLN A 3 -5.78 -10.72 -17.84
N MET A 4 -6.42 -9.56 -17.64
CA MET A 4 -5.84 -8.42 -16.95
C MET A 4 -5.74 -8.85 -15.48
N THR A 5 -4.76 -9.70 -15.17
CA THR A 5 -4.20 -9.73 -13.83
C THR A 5 -3.65 -8.32 -13.68
N GLN A 6 -4.42 -7.43 -13.04
CA GLN A 6 -3.88 -6.21 -12.47
C GLN A 6 -2.60 -6.67 -11.77
N ASP A 7 -1.45 -6.25 -12.31
CA ASP A 7 -0.17 -6.43 -11.66
C ASP A 7 -0.37 -5.71 -10.33
N ALA A 8 -0.72 -6.50 -9.30
CA ALA A 8 -1.10 -5.95 -8.02
C ALA A 8 0.17 -5.28 -7.54
N GLY A 9 0.21 -3.95 -7.68
CA GLY A 9 1.43 -3.16 -7.71
C GLY A 9 2.36 -3.62 -6.61
N ARG A 10 3.61 -3.94 -6.97
CA ARG A 10 4.55 -4.46 -5.97
C ARG A 10 4.76 -3.37 -4.92
N VAL A 11 4.55 -3.71 -3.66
CA VAL A 11 4.77 -2.76 -2.55
C VAL A 11 5.96 -3.22 -1.73
N ALA A 12 6.90 -2.30 -1.52
CA ALA A 12 8.01 -2.50 -0.61
C ALA A 12 7.62 -1.97 0.77
N ALA A 13 7.59 -2.85 1.77
CA ALA A 13 7.39 -2.46 3.15
C ALA A 13 8.73 -2.21 3.84
N LYS A 14 8.89 -1.05 4.44
CA LYS A 14 10.07 -0.67 5.22
C LYS A 14 9.64 -0.31 6.64
N ARG A 15 10.11 -1.09 7.60
CA ARG A 15 9.86 -0.82 9.01
C ARG A 15 10.85 0.22 9.53
N ILE A 16 10.31 1.28 10.12
CA ILE A 16 11.03 2.28 10.91
C ILE A 16 10.55 2.16 12.36
N ASN A 17 11.38 2.57 13.34
CA ASN A 17 11.18 2.32 14.77
C ASN A 17 9.71 2.43 15.26
N ASP A 18 9.01 3.47 14.82
CA ASP A 18 7.64 3.80 15.24
C ASP A 18 6.56 3.62 14.14
N HIS A 19 6.93 3.34 12.89
CA HIS A 19 5.97 3.20 11.79
C HIS A 19 6.49 2.29 10.67
N VAL A 20 5.60 1.82 9.81
CA VAL A 20 5.96 1.12 8.57
C VAL A 20 5.65 2.04 7.40
N GLU A 21 6.64 2.24 6.53
CA GLU A 21 6.48 2.88 5.23
C GLU A 21 6.13 1.79 4.21
N LEU A 22 5.01 1.93 3.52
CA LEU A 22 4.67 1.12 2.36
C LEU A 22 4.89 1.96 1.11
N VAL A 23 5.88 1.57 0.30
CA VAL A 23 6.28 2.31 -0.89
C VAL A 23 5.83 1.54 -2.12
N HIS A 24 5.14 2.23 -3.04
CA HIS A 24 4.76 1.63 -4.32
C HIS A 24 5.99 1.44 -5.21
N ALA A 25 6.19 0.25 -5.80
CA ALA A 25 7.42 -0.04 -6.56
C ALA A 25 7.51 0.77 -7.86
N ASP A 26 6.39 0.95 -8.55
CA ASP A 26 6.35 1.72 -9.81
C ASP A 26 6.27 3.23 -9.58
N HIS A 27 5.90 3.65 -8.35
CA HIS A 27 5.69 5.05 -7.97
C HIS A 27 6.31 5.28 -6.59
N PRO A 28 7.64 5.36 -6.48
CA PRO A 28 8.34 5.43 -5.20
C PRO A 28 8.03 6.71 -4.40
N ASP A 29 7.47 7.72 -5.06
CA ASP A 29 6.97 8.97 -4.46
C ASP A 29 5.72 8.72 -3.59
N VAL A 30 5.07 7.58 -3.76
CA VAL A 30 3.82 7.21 -3.09
C VAL A 30 4.15 6.32 -1.91
N VAL A 31 4.06 6.92 -0.73
CA VAL A 31 4.44 6.29 0.53
C VAL A 31 3.27 6.37 1.51
N LEU A 32 2.74 5.20 1.89
CA LEU A 32 1.78 5.12 2.99
C LEU A 32 2.52 4.88 4.30
N ASN A 33 2.36 5.82 5.23
CA ASN A 33 2.90 5.71 6.58
C ASN A 33 1.88 5.05 7.52
N VAL A 34 2.21 3.87 8.03
CA VAL A 34 1.40 3.14 8.99
C VAL A 34 2.05 3.24 10.38
N PRO A 35 1.59 4.15 11.25
CA PRO A 35 2.12 4.26 12.61
C PRO A 35 1.85 2.99 13.41
N ARG A 36 2.69 2.72 14.40
CA ARG A 36 2.64 1.50 15.20
C ARG A 36 1.33 1.31 15.95
N LEU A 37 0.68 2.40 16.34
CA LEU A 37 -0.64 2.39 16.99
C LEU A 37 -1.69 1.72 16.09
N ASP A 38 -1.57 1.88 14.78
CA ASP A 38 -2.55 1.40 13.79
C ASP A 38 -2.18 0.05 13.18
N TRP A 39 -1.08 -0.59 13.61
CA TRP A 39 -0.62 -1.86 13.04
C TRP A 39 -1.64 -2.99 13.17
N GLU A 40 -2.35 -3.04 14.29
CA GLU A 40 -3.33 -4.10 14.52
C GLU A 40 -4.53 -3.95 13.57
N ALA A 41 -5.07 -2.72 13.45
CA ALA A 41 -6.12 -2.38 12.51
C ALA A 41 -5.68 -2.57 11.06
N PHE A 42 -4.47 -2.14 10.71
CA PHE A 42 -3.87 -2.32 9.40
C PHE A 42 -3.72 -3.81 9.05
N THR A 43 -3.17 -4.62 9.95
CA THR A 43 -3.00 -6.06 9.72
C THR A 43 -4.35 -6.77 9.60
N ALA A 44 -5.34 -6.37 10.39
CA ALA A 44 -6.70 -6.88 10.28
C ALA A 44 -7.33 -6.51 8.93
N ALA A 45 -7.14 -5.27 8.47
CA ALA A 45 -7.63 -4.82 7.16
C ALA A 45 -6.97 -5.58 6.00
N VAL A 46 -5.66 -5.81 6.05
CA VAL A 46 -4.92 -6.64 5.07
C VAL A 46 -5.45 -8.07 5.07
N LYS A 47 -5.58 -8.69 6.24
CA LYS A 47 -6.08 -10.07 6.36
C LYS A 47 -7.53 -10.23 5.91
N SER A 48 -8.33 -9.18 6.09
CA SER A 48 -9.73 -9.12 5.66
C SER A 48 -9.88 -8.77 4.17
N GLY A 49 -8.79 -8.42 3.46
CA GLY A 49 -8.84 -7.88 2.10
C GLY A 49 -9.48 -6.48 2.01
N ALA A 50 -9.73 -5.83 3.15
CA ALA A 50 -10.24 -4.46 3.20
C ALA A 50 -9.15 -3.42 2.93
N PHE A 51 -7.89 -3.80 3.15
CA PHE A 51 -6.73 -3.06 2.66
C PHE A 51 -6.25 -3.74 1.38
N ASP A 52 -6.63 -3.16 0.24
CA ASP A 52 -6.19 -3.61 -1.07
C ASP A 52 -5.15 -2.65 -1.65
N LEU A 53 -4.24 -3.18 -2.48
CA LEU A 53 -3.21 -2.43 -3.18
C LEU A 53 -3.82 -1.35 -4.09
N GLU A 54 -5.09 -1.50 -4.50
CA GLU A 54 -5.86 -0.45 -5.17
C GLU A 54 -5.97 0.84 -4.36
N THR A 55 -5.94 0.80 -3.02
CA THR A 55 -5.93 2.01 -2.18
C THR A 55 -4.62 2.77 -2.31
N LEU A 56 -3.50 2.04 -2.35
CA LEU A 56 -2.17 2.62 -2.59
C LEU A 56 -2.07 3.14 -4.03
N ASN A 57 -2.59 2.41 -5.01
CA ASN A 57 -2.63 2.85 -6.41
C ASN A 57 -3.47 4.11 -6.58
N ARG A 58 -4.63 4.21 -5.93
CA ARG A 58 -5.45 5.42 -5.98
C ARG A 58 -4.72 6.63 -5.39
N GLN A 59 -4.05 6.47 -4.25
CA GLN A 59 -3.20 7.54 -3.69
C GLN A 59 -2.06 7.91 -4.64
N ALA A 60 -1.52 6.95 -5.38
CA ALA A 60 -0.53 7.20 -6.43
C ALA A 60 -1.12 8.06 -7.56
N GLU A 61 -2.27 7.66 -8.10
CA GLU A 61 -2.95 8.37 -9.17
C GLU A 61 -3.36 9.79 -8.74
N GLU A 62 -3.86 9.96 -7.51
CA GLU A 62 -4.23 11.26 -6.96
C GLU A 62 -3.01 12.17 -6.71
N SER A 63 -1.85 11.61 -6.38
CA SER A 63 -0.62 12.40 -6.17
C SER A 63 0.04 12.86 -7.48
N LEU A 64 -0.29 12.22 -8.60
CA LEU A 64 0.24 12.53 -9.93
C LEU A 64 -0.62 13.54 -10.72
N ALA A 65 -1.81 13.90 -10.20
CA ALA A 65 -2.78 14.81 -10.83
C ALA A 65 -2.60 16.27 -10.36
#